data_AF-A0A5B9Y3E8-F1
#
_entry.id   AF-A0A5B9Y3E8-F1
#
_cell.length_a   1.000
_cell.length_b   1.000
_cell.length_c   1.000
_cell.angle_alpha   90.00
_cell.angle_beta   90.00
_cell.angle_gamma   90.00
#
_symmetry.space_group_name_H-M   'P 1'
#
loop_
_entity.id
_entity.type
_entity.pdbx_description
1 polymer ?
#
loop_
_entity_poly.entity_id
_entity_poly.type
_entity_poly.pdbx_seq_one_letter_code
_entity_poly.pdbx_strand_id
1 'polypeptide(L)'
;MKAIKIFAAHWLDWILTLLTLGVFGIIQQINTGRGIETFGMRKLGITYSNPDRSGNLYIMNGFAYILWFLTFGVMFIIDLIALFGDNETFGEKWSGNVRNV
;
A
#
# COMPACT_ATOMS: atom_id res chain seq x y z
N MET A 1 9.71 -6.57 31.80
CA MET A 1 8.65 -7.26 31.01
C MET A 1 7.75 -6.33 30.20
N LYS A 2 7.25 -5.20 30.74
CA LYS A 2 6.37 -4.25 30.01
C LYS A 2 7.01 -3.72 28.71
N ALA A 3 8.28 -3.30 28.76
CA ALA A 3 9.02 -2.80 27.60
C ALA A 3 9.19 -3.83 26.46
N ILE A 4 9.46 -5.10 26.78
CA ILE A 4 9.60 -6.19 25.80
C ILE A 4 8.27 -6.46 25.09
N LYS A 5 7.15 -6.41 25.83
CA LYS A 5 5.81 -6.57 25.25
C LYS A 5 5.45 -5.44 24.31
N ILE A 6 5.80 -4.19 24.66
CA ILE A 6 5.60 -3.02 23.81
C ILE A 6 6.42 -3.15 22.52
N PHE A 7 7.71 -3.48 22.64
CA PHE A 7 8.59 -3.67 21.47
C PHE A 7 8.07 -4.78 20.53
N ALA A 8 7.59 -5.89 21.09
CA ALA A 8 7.02 -6.98 20.31
C ALA A 8 5.73 -6.57 19.57
N ALA A 9 4.88 -5.73 20.19
CA ALA A 9 3.68 -5.19 19.56
C ALA A 9 4.04 -4.30 18.35
N HIS A 10 4.99 -3.38 18.52
CA HIS A 10 5.48 -2.54 17.40
C HIS A 10 6.04 -3.35 16.25
N TRP A 11 6.79 -4.41 16.56
CA TRP A 11 7.31 -5.31 15.55
C TRP A 11 6.21 -6.05 14.78
N LEU A 12 5.17 -6.49 15.48
CA LEU A 12 4.02 -7.14 14.85
C LEU A 12 3.26 -6.19 13.93
N ASP A 13 3.00 -4.97 14.39
CA ASP A 13 2.32 -3.93 13.60
C ASP A 13 3.10 -3.59 12.33
N TRP A 14 4.43 -3.55 12.42
CA TRP A 14 5.32 -3.37 11.28
C TRP A 14 5.23 -4.50 10.25
N ILE A 15 5.24 -5.76 10.72
CA ILE A 15 5.11 -6.93 9.84
C ILE A 15 3.76 -6.92 9.12
N LEU A 16 2.67 -6.64 9.85
CA LEU A 16 1.34 -6.55 9.29
C LEU A 16 1.25 -5.43 8.24
N THR A 17 1.85 -4.27 8.53
CA THR A 17 1.91 -3.15 7.60
C THR A 17 2.63 -3.56 6.32
N LEU A 18 3.84 -4.13 6.42
CA LEU A 18 4.62 -4.59 5.26
C LEU A 18 3.87 -5.64 4.43
N LEU A 19 3.15 -6.57 5.08
CA LEU A 19 2.28 -7.53 4.39
C LEU A 19 1.16 -6.84 3.61
N THR A 20 0.49 -5.85 4.21
CA THR A 20 -0.55 -5.06 3.52
C THR A 20 0.02 -4.30 2.32
N LEU A 21 1.19 -3.66 2.46
CA LEU A 21 1.88 -2.99 1.35
C LEU A 21 2.22 -4.00 0.22
N GLY A 22 2.70 -5.19 0.57
CA GLY A 22 3.07 -6.24 -0.37
C GLY A 22 1.88 -6.80 -1.17
N VAL A 23 0.80 -7.18 -0.48
CA VAL A 23 -0.43 -7.68 -1.13
C VAL A 23 -1.00 -6.63 -2.07
N PHE A 24 -1.05 -5.37 -1.65
CA PHE A 24 -1.52 -4.29 -2.50
C PHE A 24 -0.62 -4.07 -3.72
N GLY A 25 0.70 -4.06 -3.54
CA GLY A 25 1.65 -3.96 -4.65
C GLY A 25 1.42 -5.03 -5.71
N ILE A 26 1.19 -6.28 -5.30
CA ILE A 26 0.87 -7.39 -6.21
C ILE A 26 -0.44 -7.13 -6.98
N ILE A 27 -1.52 -6.75 -6.29
CA ILE A 27 -2.82 -6.45 -6.92
C ILE A 27 -2.66 -5.35 -7.98
N GLN A 28 -1.89 -4.31 -7.67
CA GLN A 28 -1.71 -3.21 -8.60
C GLN A 28 -0.84 -3.59 -9.80
N GLN A 29 0.20 -4.41 -9.62
CA GLN A 29 0.96 -4.95 -10.76
C GLN A 29 0.07 -5.78 -11.70
N ILE A 30 -0.85 -6.59 -11.15
CA ILE A 30 -1.84 -7.34 -11.93
C ILE A 30 -2.77 -6.39 -12.70
N ASN A 31 -3.27 -5.35 -12.05
CA ASN A 31 -4.17 -4.37 -12.68
C ASN A 31 -3.47 -3.56 -13.77
N THR A 32 -2.21 -3.16 -13.56
CA THR A 32 -1.39 -2.51 -14.59
C THR A 32 -1.15 -3.44 -15.77
N GLY A 33 -0.75 -4.70 -15.51
CA GLY A 33 -0.50 -5.70 -16.55
C GLY A 33 -1.72 -6.00 -17.43
N ARG A 34 -2.94 -5.91 -16.88
CA ARG A 34 -4.19 -6.03 -17.65
C ARG A 34 -4.40 -4.90 -18.67
N GLY A 35 -3.82 -3.73 -18.44
CA GLY A 35 -3.89 -2.59 -19.34
C GLY A 35 -2.82 -2.59 -20.43
N ILE A 36 -1.84 -3.51 -20.38
CA ILE A 36 -0.72 -3.60 -21.33
C ILE A 36 -1.00 -4.70 -22.35
N GLU A 37 -0.80 -4.36 -23.62
CA GLU A 37 -0.68 -5.30 -24.73
C GLU A 37 0.27 -6.46 -24.41
N THR A 38 -0.20 -7.69 -24.52
CA THR A 38 0.67 -8.87 -24.38
C THR A 38 1.66 -8.96 -25.55
N PHE A 39 2.82 -9.59 -25.34
CA PHE A 39 3.82 -9.78 -26.41
C PHE A 39 3.25 -10.45 -27.67
N GLY A 40 2.34 -11.42 -27.50
CA GLY A 40 1.67 -12.09 -28.62
C GLY A 40 0.74 -11.16 -29.41
N MET A 41 -0.02 -10.30 -28.73
CA MET A 41 -0.84 -9.27 -29.37
C MET A 41 0.02 -8.31 -30.20
N ARG A 42 1.15 -7.85 -29.63
CA ARG A 42 2.13 -7.00 -30.33
C ARG A 42 2.64 -7.65 -31.61
N LYS A 43 3.03 -8.93 -31.53
CA LYS A 43 3.61 -9.68 -32.65
C LYS A 43 2.61 -9.98 -33.76
N LEU A 44 1.33 -10.10 -33.42
CA LEU A 44 0.25 -10.41 -34.36
C LEU A 44 -0.50 -9.17 -34.85
N GLY A 45 -0.13 -7.97 -34.40
CA GLY A 45 -0.83 -6.72 -34.75
C GLY A 45 -2.27 -6.67 -34.22
N ILE A 46 -2.57 -7.43 -33.16
CA ILE A 46 -3.90 -7.50 -32.55
C ILE A 46 -4.02 -6.36 -31.55
N THR A 47 -4.91 -5.41 -31.82
CA THR A 47 -5.24 -4.35 -30.88
C THR A 47 -6.41 -4.75 -29.99
N TYR A 48 -6.57 -4.06 -28.86
CA TYR A 48 -7.79 -4.18 -28.08
C TYR A 48 -9.00 -3.72 -28.91
N SER A 49 -10.14 -4.35 -28.71
CA SER A 49 -11.40 -3.96 -29.36
C SER A 49 -11.83 -2.53 -29.02
N ASN A 50 -11.34 -1.97 -27.92
CA ASN A 50 -11.51 -0.57 -27.53
C ASN A 50 -10.24 -0.03 -26.83
N PRO A 51 -9.34 0.67 -27.55
CA PRO A 51 -8.11 1.24 -27.01
C PRO A 51 -8.33 2.33 -25.94
N ASP A 52 -9.43 3.07 -26.00
CA ASP A 52 -9.71 4.16 -25.05
C ASP A 52 -10.00 3.61 -23.65
N ARG A 53 -10.62 2.42 -23.58
CA ARG A 53 -10.88 1.73 -22.29
C ARG A 53 -9.61 1.22 -21.63
N SER A 54 -8.58 0.82 -22.38
CA SER A 54 -7.30 0.42 -21.78
C SER A 54 -6.51 1.64 -21.26
N GLY A 55 -6.57 2.78 -21.96
CA GLY A 55 -6.02 4.04 -21.47
C GLY A 55 -6.69 4.53 -20.17
N ASN A 56 -8.03 4.47 -20.11
CA ASN A 56 -8.78 4.82 -18.90
C ASN A 56 -8.45 3.92 -17.71
N LEU A 57 -8.27 2.60 -17.94
CA LEU A 57 -7.85 1.67 -16.89
C LEU A 57 -6.49 2.04 -16.31
N TYR A 58 -5.56 2.46 -17.15
CA TYR A 58 -4.23 2.91 -16.74
C TYR A 58 -4.28 4.17 -15.86
N ILE A 59 -5.08 5.15 -16.25
CA ILE A 59 -5.26 6.40 -15.50
C ILE A 59 -5.92 6.09 -14.15
N MET A 60 -6.96 5.25 -14.12
CA MET A 60 -7.61 4.86 -12.86
C MET A 60 -6.66 4.09 -11.93
N ASN A 61 -5.82 3.20 -12.46
CA ASN A 61 -4.78 2.54 -11.67
C ASN A 61 -3.80 3.58 -11.09
N GLY A 62 -3.38 4.56 -11.88
CA GLY A 62 -2.52 5.66 -11.42
C GLY A 62 -3.15 6.45 -10.26
N PHE A 63 -4.43 6.81 -10.36
CA PHE A 63 -5.15 7.46 -9.27
C PHE A 63 -5.25 6.58 -8.02
N ALA A 64 -5.50 5.28 -8.18
CA ALA A 64 -5.53 4.33 -7.07
C ALA A 64 -4.17 4.26 -6.34
N TYR A 65 -3.05 4.28 -7.08
CA TYR A 65 -1.70 4.36 -6.49
C TYR A 65 -1.51 5.63 -5.66
N ILE A 66 -1.89 6.80 -6.19
CA ILE A 66 -1.73 8.09 -5.51
C ILE A 66 -2.57 8.13 -4.23
N LEU A 67 -3.85 7.79 -4.32
CA LEU A 67 -4.75 7.79 -3.16
C LEU A 67 -4.27 6.84 -2.07
N TRP A 68 -3.74 5.69 -2.46
CA TRP A 68 -3.21 4.73 -1.50
C TRP A 68 -1.90 5.22 -0.85
N PHE A 69 -0.99 5.82 -1.61
CA PHE A 69 0.22 6.41 -1.05
C PHE A 69 -0.12 7.51 -0.03
N LEU A 70 -1.09 8.36 -0.35
CA LEU A 70 -1.57 9.40 0.57
C LEU A 70 -2.24 8.83 1.82
N THR A 71 -2.98 7.73 1.69
CA THR A 71 -3.70 7.13 2.82
C THR A 71 -2.76 6.31 3.71
N PHE A 72 -1.98 5.39 3.14
CA PHE A 72 -1.19 4.42 3.91
C PHE A 72 0.30 4.73 3.94
N GLY A 73 0.87 5.23 2.83
CA GLY A 73 2.30 5.58 2.77
C GLY A 73 2.67 6.73 3.72
N VAL A 74 1.83 7.77 3.77
CA VAL A 74 2.00 8.90 4.71
C VAL A 74 1.83 8.44 6.16
N MET A 75 0.84 7.59 6.44
CA MET A 75 0.64 7.03 7.79
C MET A 75 1.83 6.19 8.25
N PHE A 76 2.41 5.38 7.35
CA PHE A 76 3.62 4.62 7.65
C PHE A 76 4.81 5.52 7.98
N ILE A 77 5.01 6.64 7.26
CA ILE A 77 6.06 7.61 7.57
C ILE A 77 5.83 8.25 8.94
N ILE A 78 4.58 8.60 9.26
CA ILE A 78 4.20 9.15 10.58
C ILE A 78 4.52 8.14 11.68
N ASP A 79 4.20 6.86 11.49
CA ASP A 79 4.52 5.78 12.43
C ASP A 79 6.01 5.57 12.63
N LEU A 80 6.77 5.65 11.53
CA LEU A 80 8.23 5.55 11.57
C LEU A 80 8.83 6.69 12.41
N ILE A 81 8.34 7.92 12.25
CA ILE A 81 8.76 9.07 13.06
C ILE A 81 8.33 8.91 14.53
N ALA A 82 7.10 8.45 14.78
CA ALA A 82 6.56 8.27 16.12
C ALA A 82 7.35 7.23 16.93
N LEU A 83 7.79 6.14 16.28
CA LEU A 83 8.61 5.08 16.87
C LEU A 83 9.93 5.60 17.47
N PHE A 84 10.51 6.64 16.88
CA PHE A 84 11.77 7.25 17.35
C PHE A 84 11.56 8.48 18.26
N GLY A 85 10.31 8.93 18.44
CA GLY A 85 9.99 10.21 19.09
C GLY A 85 9.25 10.11 20.42
N ASP A 86 9.10 8.92 21.01
CA ASP A 86 8.22 8.66 22.18
C ASP A 86 6.77 9.14 22.00
N ASN A 87 6.34 9.37 20.75
CA ASN A 87 5.00 9.82 20.40
C ASN A 87 4.09 8.62 20.13
N GLU A 88 2.79 8.83 20.35
CA GLU A 88 1.76 7.85 19.97
C GLU A 88 1.81 7.56 18.46
N THR A 89 1.83 6.26 18.11
CA THR A 89 1.75 5.82 16.73
C THR A 89 0.34 6.09 16.16
N PHE A 90 0.23 6.23 14.85
CA PHE A 90 -1.03 6.22 14.12
C PHE A 90 -1.88 4.99 14.50
N GLY A 91 -1.28 3.82 14.62
CA GLY A 91 -1.98 2.60 15.08
C GLY A 91 -2.62 2.78 16.47
N GLU A 92 -1.93 3.40 17.42
CA GLU A 92 -2.45 3.70 18.76
C GLU A 92 -3.58 4.75 18.71
N LYS A 93 -3.45 5.79 17.87
CA LYS A 93 -4.49 6.82 17.68
C LYS A 93 -5.74 6.29 16.99
N TRP A 94 -5.57 5.44 15.98
CA TRP A 94 -6.67 4.89 15.19
C TRP A 94 -7.46 3.83 15.96
N SER A 95 -6.77 2.97 16.72
CA SER A 95 -7.40 1.96 17.58
C SER A 95 -8.00 2.56 18.86
N GLY A 96 -7.70 3.83 19.18
CA GLY A 96 -8.07 4.46 20.45
C GLY A 96 -7.39 3.84 21.67
N ASN A 97 -6.40 2.97 21.45
CA ASN A 97 -5.74 2.19 22.50
C ASN A 97 -4.41 2.84 22.83
N VAL A 98 -4.49 4.02 23.45
CA VAL A 98 -3.33 4.81 23.87
C VAL A 98 -2.60 4.06 24.99
N ARG A 99 -1.26 4.04 24.97
CA ARG A 99 -0.49 3.48 26.08
C ARG A 99 -0.83 4.24 27.36
N ASN A 100 -1.55 3.59 28.27
CA ASN A 100 -1.58 4.01 29.67
C ASN A 100 -0.15 3.82 30.22
N VAL A 101 0.57 4.93 30.35
CA VAL A 101 1.89 5.00 30.99
C VAL A 101 1.75 4.50 32.42
#